data_AF-A0A3R6UH49-F1
#
_entry.id   AF-A0A3R6UH49-F1
#
_cell.length_a   1.000
_cell.length_b   1.000
_cell.length_c   1.000
_cell.angle_alpha   90.00
_cell.angle_beta   90.00
_cell.angle_gamma   90.00
#
_symmetry.space_group_name_H-M   'P 1'
#
loop_
_entity.id
_entity.type
_entity.pdbx_description
1 polymer ?
#
loop_
_entity_poly.entity_id
_entity_poly.type
_entity_poly.pdbx_seq_one_letter_code
_entity_poly.pdbx_strand_id
1 'polypeptide(L)'
;MTVKEKLKQEEEKLLESVNDSYRDMMRAQFDCIFEELEERCEKSPEYAARVLLPHKSFTRCMKYAMKKIMEIRTPTEKEKELARKQEAPIVTPVSSDVLFEWIDEYYELDDKEAYEKEMQKQEAAQTSKKKKQTVKKPAKPLLDNLLGKEGGDAPDLKPSKAKKSRRKELDGQLSLFQI
;
A
#
# COMPACT_ATOMS: atom_id res chain seq x y z
N MET A 1 0.46 20.04 20.22
CA MET A 1 0.77 19.66 18.83
C MET A 1 0.31 20.79 17.95
N THR A 2 1.25 21.44 17.27
CA THR A 2 0.96 22.48 16.26
C THR A 2 0.66 21.82 14.91
N VAL A 3 0.10 22.59 13.96
CA VAL A 3 -0.13 22.10 12.59
C VAL A 3 1.17 21.63 11.97
N LYS A 4 2.24 22.45 12.09
CA LYS A 4 3.58 22.14 11.58
C LYS A 4 4.15 20.84 12.16
N GLU A 5 4.03 20.64 13.47
CA GLU A 5 4.47 19.39 14.11
C GLU A 5 3.69 18.18 13.59
N LYS A 6 2.38 18.32 13.37
CA LYS A 6 1.53 17.25 12.82
C LYS A 6 1.90 16.90 11.40
N LEU A 7 1.99 17.90 10.52
CA LEU A 7 2.30 17.68 9.11
C LEU A 7 3.67 17.01 8.96
N LYS A 8 4.70 17.49 9.67
CA LYS A 8 6.04 16.89 9.65
C LYS A 8 6.05 15.43 10.09
N GLN A 9 5.29 15.08 11.14
CA GLN A 9 5.16 13.69 11.58
C GLN A 9 4.46 12.82 10.51
N GLU A 10 3.46 13.35 9.84
CA GLU A 10 2.73 12.64 8.78
C GLU A 10 3.57 12.46 7.51
N GLU A 11 4.42 13.44 7.16
CA GLU A 11 5.38 13.35 6.06
C GLU A 11 6.43 12.27 6.30
N GLU A 12 7.08 12.26 7.47
CA GLU A 12 8.06 11.23 7.81
C GLU A 12 7.46 9.82 7.65
N LYS A 13 6.27 9.62 8.22
CA LYS A 13 5.54 8.36 8.12
C LYS A 13 5.15 7.98 6.69
N LEU A 14 4.80 8.95 5.86
CA LEU A 14 4.48 8.70 4.44
C LEU A 14 5.75 8.32 3.67
N LEU A 15 6.84 9.07 3.86
CA LEU A 15 8.11 8.84 3.17
C LEU A 15 8.75 7.50 3.53
N GLU A 16 8.52 6.95 4.73
CA GLU A 16 8.92 5.59 5.10
C GLU A 16 8.35 4.50 4.18
N SER A 17 7.16 4.74 3.62
CA SER A 17 6.49 3.80 2.71
C SER A 17 6.83 4.01 1.23
N VAL A 18 7.53 5.10 0.91
CA VAL A 18 7.90 5.47 -0.46
C VAL A 18 9.22 4.81 -0.83
N ASN A 19 9.29 4.27 -2.06
CA ASN A 19 10.54 3.74 -2.60
C ASN A 19 11.61 4.84 -2.64
N ASP A 20 12.83 4.53 -2.21
CA ASP A 20 13.97 5.44 -2.11
C ASP A 20 14.19 6.25 -3.40
N SER A 21 13.96 5.66 -4.57
CA SER A 21 14.12 6.35 -5.87
C SER A 21 13.18 7.54 -6.07
N TYR A 22 12.03 7.59 -5.38
CA TYR A 22 11.05 8.67 -5.48
C TYR A 22 11.01 9.52 -4.22
N ARG A 23 11.76 9.17 -3.18
CA ARG A 23 11.64 9.79 -1.85
C ARG A 23 11.92 11.29 -1.89
N ASP A 24 13.00 11.71 -2.54
CA ASP A 24 13.38 13.13 -2.62
C ASP A 24 12.39 13.95 -3.43
N MET A 25 11.87 13.39 -4.53
CA MET A 25 10.82 14.02 -5.33
C MET A 25 9.53 14.20 -4.52
N MET A 26 9.11 13.15 -3.80
CA MET A 26 7.90 13.19 -2.96
C MET A 26 8.06 14.16 -1.79
N ARG A 27 9.25 14.21 -1.17
CA ARG A 27 9.57 15.19 -0.12
C ARG A 27 9.40 16.62 -0.63
N ALA A 28 10.04 16.96 -1.76
CA ALA A 28 9.92 18.31 -2.33
C ALA A 28 8.46 18.68 -2.65
N GLN A 29 7.68 17.72 -3.15
CA GLN A 29 6.25 17.94 -3.40
C GLN A 29 5.46 18.17 -2.11
N PHE A 30 5.76 17.42 -1.04
CA PHE A 30 5.12 17.59 0.26
C PHE A 30 5.50 18.92 0.90
N ASP A 31 6.77 19.33 0.82
CA ASP A 31 7.23 20.64 1.31
C ASP A 31 6.39 21.78 0.70
N CYS A 32 6.19 21.77 -0.63
CA CYS A 32 5.36 22.78 -1.29
C CYS A 32 3.89 22.75 -0.84
N ILE A 33 3.31 21.55 -0.64
CA ILE A 33 1.92 21.43 -0.19
C ILE A 33 1.78 21.88 1.27
N PHE A 34 2.77 21.59 2.09
CA PHE A 34 2.78 21.90 3.51
C PHE A 34 2.98 23.37 3.78
N GLU A 35 3.84 24.05 3.02
CA GLU A 35 4.01 25.50 3.11
C GLU A 35 2.68 26.24 2.87
N GLU A 36 1.96 25.89 1.81
CA GLU A 36 0.64 26.46 1.51
C GLU A 36 -0.43 26.08 2.57
N LEU A 37 -0.41 24.83 3.06
CA LEU A 37 -1.31 24.40 4.14
C LEU A 37 -1.04 25.16 5.45
N GLU A 38 0.22 25.40 5.80
CA GLU A 38 0.63 26.21 6.95
C GLU A 38 0.10 27.64 6.79
N GLU A 39 0.31 28.28 5.63
CA GLU A 39 -0.18 29.63 5.35
C GLU A 39 -1.72 29.73 5.48
N ARG A 40 -2.46 28.73 4.99
CA ARG A 40 -3.92 28.67 5.14
C ARG A 40 -4.35 28.52 6.59
N CYS A 41 -3.63 27.72 7.37
CA CYS A 41 -3.89 27.55 8.80
C CYS A 41 -3.59 28.83 9.59
N GLU A 42 -2.58 29.61 9.20
CA GLU A 42 -2.28 30.91 9.79
C GLU A 42 -3.37 31.95 9.49
N LYS A 43 -3.92 31.93 8.28
CA LYS A 43 -5.03 32.81 7.87
C LYS A 43 -6.37 32.43 8.50
N SER A 44 -6.60 31.16 8.79
CA SER A 44 -7.87 30.65 9.32
C SER A 44 -7.68 29.69 10.51
N PRO A 45 -7.94 30.16 11.75
CA PRO A 45 -7.91 29.31 12.93
C PRO A 45 -8.90 28.14 12.86
N GLU A 46 -10.03 28.33 12.18
CA GLU A 46 -11.01 27.26 11.98
C GLU A 46 -10.46 26.16 11.06
N TYR A 47 -9.74 26.55 10.01
CA TYR A 47 -9.06 25.60 9.13
C TYR A 47 -7.96 24.83 9.89
N ALA A 48 -7.15 25.53 10.69
CA ALA A 48 -6.15 24.91 11.55
C ALA A 48 -6.78 23.90 12.52
N ALA A 49 -7.92 24.23 13.12
CA ALA A 49 -8.65 23.32 14.01
C ALA A 49 -9.11 22.05 13.28
N ARG A 50 -9.60 22.17 12.04
CA ARG A 50 -9.97 21.01 11.19
C ARG A 50 -8.76 20.15 10.86
N VAL A 51 -7.65 20.76 10.47
CA VAL A 51 -6.39 20.05 10.17
C VAL A 51 -5.90 19.27 11.39
N LEU A 52 -6.06 19.81 12.60
CA LEU A 52 -5.63 19.18 13.84
C LEU A 52 -6.56 18.07 14.35
N LEU A 53 -7.72 17.83 13.73
CA LEU A 53 -8.63 16.76 14.14
C LEU A 53 -7.95 15.37 14.07
N PRO A 54 -8.23 14.47 15.02
CA PRO A 54 -7.53 13.18 15.11
C PRO A 54 -7.87 12.20 13.98
N HIS A 55 -9.04 12.33 13.36
CA HIS A 55 -9.48 11.50 12.24
C HIS A 55 -9.08 12.08 10.88
N LYS A 56 -8.54 13.31 10.86
CA LYS A 56 -7.98 13.96 9.68
C LYS A 56 -6.49 13.70 9.59
N SER A 57 -6.01 13.35 8.42
CA SER A 57 -4.57 13.21 8.16
C SER A 57 -4.24 13.49 6.71
N PHE A 58 -3.02 13.95 6.46
CA PHE A 58 -2.54 14.24 5.12
C PHE A 58 -2.53 12.99 4.23
N THR A 59 -2.24 11.81 4.77
CA THR A 59 -2.38 10.55 4.03
C THR A 59 -3.80 10.33 3.52
N ARG A 60 -4.83 10.62 4.33
CA ARG A 60 -6.24 10.50 3.93
C ARG A 60 -6.60 11.59 2.92
N CYS A 61 -6.09 12.80 3.10
CA CYS A 61 -6.22 13.90 2.15
C CYS A 61 -5.67 13.51 0.76
N MET A 62 -4.45 13.00 0.68
CA MET A 62 -3.85 12.56 -0.58
C MET A 62 -4.59 11.38 -1.20
N LYS A 63 -5.12 10.44 -0.40
CA LYS A 63 -6.00 9.37 -0.91
C LYS A 63 -7.30 9.93 -1.49
N TYR A 64 -7.87 10.96 -0.87
CA TYR A 64 -9.05 11.65 -1.38
C TYR A 64 -8.74 12.30 -2.74
N ALA A 65 -7.65 13.06 -2.83
CA ALA A 65 -7.20 13.65 -4.10
C ALA A 65 -6.95 12.58 -5.18
N MET A 66 -6.29 11.45 -4.85
CA MET A 66 -6.09 10.34 -5.78
C MET A 66 -7.42 9.73 -6.27
N LYS A 67 -8.44 9.66 -5.41
CA LYS A 67 -9.78 9.20 -5.82
C LYS A 67 -10.41 10.17 -6.83
N LYS A 68 -10.32 11.48 -6.59
CA LYS A 68 -10.79 12.52 -7.52
C LYS A 68 -10.07 12.43 -8.87
N ILE A 69 -8.76 12.16 -8.87
CA ILE A 69 -8.00 11.89 -10.10
C ILE A 69 -8.56 10.68 -10.86
N MET A 70 -8.85 9.58 -10.17
CA MET A 70 -9.40 8.37 -10.79
C MET A 70 -10.81 8.57 -11.36
N GLU A 71 -11.62 9.45 -10.76
CA GLU A 71 -12.94 9.85 -11.26
C GLU A 71 -12.83 10.63 -12.58
N ILE A 72 -11.77 11.42 -12.76
CA ILE A 72 -11.50 12.16 -14.01
C ILE A 72 -10.89 11.23 -15.07
N ARG A 73 -9.92 10.41 -14.67
CA ARG A 73 -9.19 9.53 -15.57
C ARG A 73 -8.85 8.22 -14.88
N THR A 74 -9.41 7.13 -15.41
CA THR A 74 -8.97 5.78 -15.06
C THR A 74 -7.85 5.34 -16.00
N PRO A 75 -6.67 4.92 -15.48
CA PRO A 75 -5.59 4.41 -16.32
C PRO A 75 -6.02 3.19 -17.12
N THR A 76 -5.65 3.16 -18.40
CA THR A 76 -5.92 2.05 -19.31
C THR A 76 -5.05 0.84 -18.98
N GLU A 77 -5.47 -0.36 -19.40
CA GLU A 77 -4.66 -1.57 -19.21
C GLU A 77 -3.28 -1.50 -19.87
N LYS A 78 -3.17 -0.76 -20.99
CA LYS A 78 -1.89 -0.51 -21.66
C LYS A 78 -0.94 0.32 -20.79
N GLU A 79 -1.46 1.38 -20.16
CA GLU A 79 -0.66 2.22 -19.25
C GLU A 79 -0.25 1.46 -17.99
N LYS A 80 -1.14 0.61 -17.46
CA LYS A 80 -0.81 -0.28 -16.34
C LYS A 80 0.27 -1.29 -16.71
N GLU A 81 0.18 -1.90 -17.89
CA GLU A 81 1.21 -2.84 -18.38
C GLU A 81 2.56 -2.12 -18.58
N LEU A 82 2.53 -0.92 -19.14
CA LEU A 82 3.74 -0.12 -19.33
C LEU A 82 4.38 0.26 -17.98
N ALA A 83 3.58 0.70 -17.01
CA ALA A 83 4.02 1.00 -15.65
C ALA A 83 4.65 -0.21 -14.96
N ARG A 84 4.04 -1.40 -15.10
CA ARG A 84 4.62 -2.66 -14.60
C ARG A 84 5.96 -2.97 -15.25
N LYS A 85 6.04 -2.84 -16.57
CA LYS A 85 7.26 -3.13 -17.35
C LYS A 85 8.40 -2.17 -17.05
N GLN A 86 8.07 -0.91 -16.77
CA GLN A 86 9.04 0.15 -16.46
C GLN A 86 9.33 0.29 -14.96
N GLU A 87 8.62 -0.48 -14.11
CA GLU A 87 8.64 -0.31 -12.64
C GLU A 87 8.42 1.15 -12.21
N ALA A 88 7.64 1.88 -13.00
CA ALA A 88 7.39 3.30 -12.85
C ALA A 88 5.93 3.55 -12.42
N PRO A 89 5.68 4.54 -11.53
CA PRO A 89 4.33 4.89 -11.14
C PRO A 89 3.56 5.52 -12.31
N ILE A 90 2.26 5.24 -12.38
CA ILE A 90 1.38 5.99 -13.27
C ILE A 90 1.13 7.35 -12.64
N VAL A 91 1.54 8.41 -13.32
CA VAL A 91 1.34 9.79 -12.88
C VAL A 91 0.27 10.44 -13.75
N THR A 92 -0.67 11.13 -13.10
CA THR A 92 -1.60 12.04 -13.77
C THR A 92 -1.30 13.45 -13.26
N PRO A 93 -0.89 14.39 -14.14
CA PRO A 93 -0.61 15.75 -13.71
C PRO A 93 -1.91 16.43 -13.27
N VAL A 94 -1.84 17.15 -12.16
CA VAL A 94 -2.91 17.99 -11.61
C VAL A 94 -2.29 19.35 -11.33
N SER A 95 -2.97 20.42 -11.75
CA SER A 95 -2.56 21.79 -11.43
C SER A 95 -2.70 22.07 -9.94
N SER A 96 -1.83 22.92 -9.39
CA SER A 96 -1.86 23.28 -7.97
C SER A 96 -3.24 23.76 -7.50
N ASP A 97 -3.90 24.63 -8.26
CA ASP A 97 -5.23 25.18 -7.91
C ASP A 97 -6.26 24.06 -7.63
N VAL A 98 -6.40 23.14 -8.59
CA VAL A 98 -7.28 21.98 -8.50
C VAL A 98 -6.91 21.07 -7.32
N LEU A 99 -5.61 20.86 -7.08
CA LEU A 99 -5.18 20.05 -5.93
C LEU A 99 -5.61 20.70 -4.61
N PHE A 100 -5.39 22.00 -4.45
CA PHE A 100 -5.75 22.71 -3.22
C PHE A 100 -7.26 22.84 -3.01
N GLU A 101 -8.05 22.97 -4.08
CA GLU A 101 -9.52 22.85 -3.99
C GLU A 101 -9.93 21.52 -3.36
N TRP A 102 -9.34 20.40 -3.77
CA TRP A 102 -9.66 19.09 -3.20
C TRP A 102 -9.14 18.90 -1.77
N ILE A 103 -8.02 19.55 -1.43
CA ILE A 103 -7.51 19.58 -0.06
C ILE A 103 -8.50 20.31 0.85
N ASP A 104 -9.01 21.46 0.43
CA ASP A 104 -10.01 22.22 1.18
C ASP A 104 -11.30 21.43 1.33
N GLU A 105 -11.82 20.85 0.23
CA GLU A 105 -12.98 19.95 0.25
C GLU A 105 -12.78 18.84 1.29
N TYR A 106 -11.61 18.19 1.30
CA TYR A 106 -11.32 17.10 2.23
C TYR A 106 -11.38 17.53 3.70
N TYR A 107 -10.77 18.66 4.06
CA TYR A 107 -10.77 19.12 5.46
C TYR A 107 -12.14 19.67 5.89
N GLU A 108 -13.03 19.97 4.97
CA GLU A 108 -14.43 20.33 5.22
C GLU A 108 -15.36 19.13 5.42
N LEU A 109 -15.05 17.96 4.87
CA LEU A 109 -15.89 16.76 5.03
C LEU A 109 -16.07 16.38 6.51
N ASP A 110 -17.28 16.03 6.92
CA ASP A 110 -17.51 15.34 8.19
C ASP A 110 -17.32 13.82 8.00
N ASP A 111 -16.07 13.37 7.97
CA ASP A 111 -15.69 11.96 7.75
C ASP A 111 -15.44 11.19 9.06
N LYS A 112 -15.83 11.76 10.21
CA LYS A 112 -15.58 11.16 11.52
C LYS A 112 -16.24 9.78 11.67
N GLU A 113 -17.51 9.66 11.27
CA GLU A 113 -18.23 8.38 11.36
C GLU A 113 -17.62 7.32 10.42
N ALA A 114 -17.20 7.73 9.23
CA ALA A 114 -16.52 6.84 8.28
C ALA A 114 -15.17 6.35 8.84
N TYR A 115 -14.41 7.24 9.48
CA TYR A 115 -13.15 6.92 10.16
C TYR A 115 -13.37 5.92 11.31
N GLU A 116 -14.36 6.15 12.17
CA GLU A 116 -14.65 5.23 13.29
C GLU A 116 -15.07 3.84 12.78
N LYS A 117 -15.90 3.77 11.74
CA LYS A 117 -16.27 2.51 11.07
C LYS A 117 -15.08 1.78 10.47
N GLU A 118 -14.14 2.52 9.85
CA GLU A 118 -12.91 1.94 9.30
C GLU A 118 -12.01 1.37 10.41
N MET A 119 -11.84 2.12 11.49
CA MET A 119 -11.04 1.70 12.64
C MET A 119 -11.61 0.44 13.32
N GLN A 120 -12.93 0.38 13.54
CA GLN A 120 -13.59 -0.80 14.09
C GLN A 120 -13.39 -2.04 13.21
N LYS A 121 -13.45 -1.89 11.89
CA LYS A 121 -13.17 -3.00 10.94
C LYS A 121 -11.72 -3.45 11.02
N GLN A 122 -10.77 -2.52 11.13
CA GLN A 122 -9.36 -2.86 11.26
C GLN A 122 -9.07 -3.59 12.59
N GLU A 123 -9.67 -3.15 13.70
CA GLU A 123 -9.53 -3.80 15.00
C GLU A 123 -10.13 -5.22 15.03
N ALA A 124 -11.32 -5.40 14.43
CA ALA A 124 -11.95 -6.71 14.27
C ALA A 124 -11.10 -7.67 13.39
N ALA A 125 -10.43 -7.13 12.36
CA ALA A 125 -9.52 -7.91 11.53
C ALA A 125 -8.22 -8.30 12.27
N GLN A 126 -7.70 -7.43 13.14
CA GLN A 126 -6.49 -7.72 13.93
C GLN A 126 -6.74 -8.74 15.05
N THR A 127 -7.86 -8.63 15.77
CA THR A 127 -8.27 -9.60 16.81
C THR A 127 -8.50 -11.01 16.22
N SER A 128 -9.00 -11.09 15.00
CA SER A 128 -9.18 -12.35 14.26
C SER A 128 -7.85 -13.01 13.84
N LYS A 129 -6.82 -12.22 13.52
CA LYS A 129 -5.47 -12.74 13.19
C LYS A 129 -4.75 -13.28 14.44
N LYS A 130 -4.96 -12.68 15.61
CA LYS A 130 -4.33 -13.11 16.88
C LYS A 130 -4.85 -14.46 17.39
N LYS A 131 -6.11 -14.83 17.09
CA LYS A 131 -6.69 -16.15 17.42
C LYS A 131 -6.14 -17.33 16.60
N LYS A 132 -5.46 -17.09 15.47
CA LYS A 132 -4.85 -18.18 14.66
C LYS A 132 -3.44 -18.58 15.09
N GLN A 133 -2.79 -17.86 16.02
CA GLN A 133 -1.43 -18.17 16.49
C GLN A 133 -1.36 -18.95 17.81
N THR A 134 -2.48 -19.14 18.53
CA THR A 134 -2.51 -19.75 19.88
C THR A 134 -2.99 -21.21 19.92
N VAL A 135 -2.93 -21.96 18.80
CA VAL A 135 -3.10 -23.43 18.81
C VAL A 135 -1.79 -24.12 18.39
N LYS A 136 -0.71 -23.90 19.14
CA LYS A 136 0.32 -24.92 19.29
C LYS A 136 0.01 -25.68 20.57
N LYS A 137 -0.48 -26.91 20.39
CA LYS A 137 -0.81 -27.90 21.43
C LYS A 137 0.27 -27.93 22.53
N PRO A 138 -0.11 -27.98 23.82
CA PRO A 138 0.85 -28.19 24.90
C PRO A 138 1.37 -29.62 24.87
N ALA A 139 2.69 -29.75 25.03
CA ALA A 139 3.37 -31.01 25.25
C ALA A 139 2.95 -31.62 26.60
N LYS A 140 2.70 -32.93 26.62
CA LYS A 140 2.69 -33.76 27.83
C LYS A 140 3.31 -35.14 27.54
N PRO A 141 3.84 -35.82 28.58
CA PRO A 141 5.14 -36.49 28.51
C PRO A 141 5.09 -38.02 28.72
N LEU A 142 6.28 -38.63 28.59
CA LEU A 142 6.81 -39.80 29.33
C LEU A 142 6.27 -41.22 29.01
N LEU A 143 7.18 -42.02 28.42
CA LEU A 143 7.48 -43.46 28.62
C LEU A 143 6.32 -44.47 28.70
N ASP A 144 6.25 -45.42 27.77
CA ASP A 144 6.46 -46.85 28.10
C ASP A 144 6.77 -47.70 26.85
N ASN A 145 7.47 -48.80 27.11
CA ASN A 145 8.19 -49.71 26.22
C ASN A 145 7.30 -50.54 25.28
N LEU A 146 7.90 -51.16 24.26
CA LEU A 146 7.98 -52.63 24.11
C LEU A 146 8.43 -53.03 22.68
N LEU A 147 9.59 -53.71 22.63
CA LEU A 147 9.99 -54.79 21.73
C LEU A 147 9.98 -54.57 20.21
N GLY A 148 11.13 -54.88 19.58
CA GLY A 148 11.11 -55.41 18.21
C GLY A 148 12.39 -55.19 17.43
N LYS A 149 13.37 -56.05 17.68
CA LYS A 149 14.54 -56.28 16.84
C LYS A 149 14.16 -56.69 15.41
N GLU A 150 15.03 -56.28 14.49
CA GLU A 150 15.55 -57.05 13.35
C GLU A 150 14.73 -57.25 12.06
N GLY A 151 15.49 -57.14 10.95
CA GLY A 151 15.18 -57.68 9.62
C GLY A 151 14.45 -56.67 8.72
N GLY A 152 14.95 -56.28 7.54
CA GLY A 152 15.86 -56.97 6.64
C GLY A 152 15.20 -57.09 5.27
N ASP A 153 15.89 -56.53 4.28
CA ASP A 153 15.82 -56.81 2.84
C ASP A 153 14.62 -56.36 1.98
N ALA A 154 15.00 -55.85 0.79
CA ALA A 154 14.18 -55.51 -0.36
C ALA A 154 13.78 -56.83 -1.13
N PRO A 155 13.16 -56.88 -2.34
CA PRO A 155 13.32 -55.94 -3.46
C PRO A 155 12.11 -55.72 -4.41
N ASP A 156 12.38 -54.85 -5.38
CA ASP A 156 11.90 -54.81 -6.78
C ASP A 156 10.42 -54.56 -7.15
N LEU A 157 10.19 -53.44 -7.85
CA LEU A 157 9.74 -53.43 -9.25
C LEU A 157 9.62 -51.98 -9.78
N LYS A 158 10.45 -51.67 -10.79
CA LYS A 158 10.39 -50.51 -11.71
C LYS A 158 9.30 -50.73 -12.79
N PRO A 159 9.12 -49.87 -13.82
CA PRO A 159 9.14 -48.39 -13.93
C PRO A 159 8.02 -47.85 -14.88
N SER A 160 7.85 -46.53 -15.02
CA SER A 160 7.67 -45.79 -16.32
C SER A 160 7.21 -44.34 -16.05
N LYS A 161 8.09 -43.33 -16.13
CA LYS A 161 8.46 -42.49 -17.31
C LYS A 161 7.30 -41.77 -18.03
N ALA A 162 7.22 -40.45 -17.88
CA ALA A 162 7.12 -39.49 -18.98
C ALA A 162 7.51 -38.07 -18.54
N LYS A 163 8.66 -37.57 -19.06
CA LYS A 163 9.07 -36.15 -19.11
C LYS A 163 9.32 -35.81 -20.59
N LYS A 164 8.79 -34.68 -21.06
CA LYS A 164 9.17 -33.93 -22.28
C LYS A 164 8.59 -32.51 -22.09
N SER A 165 9.29 -31.40 -21.90
CA SER A 165 10.52 -30.76 -22.45
C SER A 165 10.29 -29.93 -23.72
N ARG A 166 10.50 -28.60 -23.57
CA ARG A 166 11.03 -27.58 -24.53
C ARG A 166 10.09 -27.20 -25.72
N ARG A 167 10.09 -25.98 -26.30
CA ARG A 167 10.98 -24.80 -26.30
C ARG A 167 10.21 -23.58 -26.88
N LYS A 168 10.72 -22.38 -26.59
CA LYS A 168 10.38 -21.05 -27.15
C LYS A 168 10.51 -20.97 -28.68
N GLU A 169 9.67 -20.14 -29.28
CA GLU A 169 9.95 -19.43 -30.55
C GLU A 169 9.51 -17.97 -30.36
N LEU A 170 10.49 -17.07 -30.47
CA LEU A 170 10.32 -15.62 -30.46
C LEU A 170 10.39 -15.19 -31.92
N ASP A 171 9.25 -14.83 -32.51
CA ASP A 171 9.25 -14.12 -33.78
C ASP A 171 9.06 -12.62 -33.49
N GLY A 172 10.19 -11.93 -33.49
CA GLY A 172 10.27 -10.49 -33.33
C GLY A 172 10.14 -9.83 -34.69
N GLN A 173 9.04 -9.13 -34.91
CA GLN A 173 8.96 -8.12 -35.94
C GLN A 173 7.95 -7.04 -35.53
N LEU A 174 8.42 -5.97 -34.90
CA LEU A 174 7.69 -4.70 -34.85
C LEU A 174 8.56 -3.64 -35.52
N SER A 175 8.21 -3.41 -36.79
CA SER A 175 8.78 -2.39 -37.66
C SER A 175 8.45 -0.99 -37.14
N LEU A 176 9.51 -0.26 -36.78
CA LEU A 176 9.88 1.06 -37.31
C LEU A 176 8.72 1.91 -37.88
N PHE A 177 7.99 2.62 -37.02
CA PHE A 177 7.39 3.90 -37.41
C PHE A 177 8.44 4.99 -37.20
N GLN A 178 8.91 5.52 -38.34
CA GLN A 178 9.72 6.72 -38.47
C GLN A 178 8.89 7.96 -38.10
N ILE A 179 9.47 8.81 -37.24
CA ILE A 179 9.26 10.27 -37.23
C ILE A 179 10.66 10.89 -37.21
#